data_AF-A0A2V9QVC5-F1
#
_entry.id   AF-A0A2V9QVC5-F1
#
_cell.length_a   1.000
_cell.length_b   1.000
_cell.length_c   1.000
_cell.angle_alpha   90.00
_cell.angle_beta   90.00
_cell.angle_gamma   90.00
#
_symmetry.space_group_name_H-M   'P 1'
#
loop_
_entity.id
_entity.type
_entity.pdbx_description
1 polymer ?
#
loop_
_entity_poly.entity_id
_entity_poly.type
_entity_poly.pdbx_seq_one_letter_code
_entity_poly.pdbx_strand_id
1 'polypeptide(L)'
;MIPSDSAYGFFVHEARVLSRYEYRINEIALRPIAVSSVREHSFLGYYVVFPPERSLTEKDLGSGEMEEVSEQTVELRVSRYVGGGLHEDLDLTNFTQQETRFRFSILLAADFIDHNELHSGRQQHGKLAWNWRKNENNWELEFDYVAEHEYDCQGESGRASLHRGVAVRILNSSSEPG
;
A
#
# COMPACT_ATOMS: atom_id res chain seq x y z
N MET A 1 -1.05 -3.63 5.45
CA MET A 1 -1.80 -3.11 4.29
C MET A 1 -2.83 -2.09 4.78
N ILE A 2 -3.12 -1.06 3.99
CA ILE A 2 -4.13 -0.03 4.29
C ILE A 2 -5.29 -0.23 3.30
N PRO A 3 -6.42 -0.81 3.72
CA PRO A 3 -7.56 -1.02 2.84
C PRO A 3 -8.28 0.30 2.54
N SER A 4 -9.01 0.35 1.42
CA SER A 4 -9.93 1.45 1.09
C SER A 4 -10.97 1.70 2.19
N ASP A 5 -11.39 2.96 2.36
CA ASP A 5 -12.40 3.41 3.35
C ASP A 5 -12.06 3.11 4.82
N SER A 6 -10.77 3.01 5.15
CA SER A 6 -10.34 2.90 6.54
C SER A 6 -9.90 4.25 7.13
N ALA A 7 -10.00 4.41 8.46
CA ALA A 7 -9.38 5.52 9.18
C ALA A 7 -7.84 5.37 9.27
N TYR A 8 -7.30 4.21 8.86
CA TYR A 8 -5.88 3.95 8.83
C TYR A 8 -5.21 4.65 7.64
N GLY A 9 -3.89 4.77 7.70
CA GLY A 9 -3.13 5.49 6.68
C GLY A 9 -1.64 5.50 6.97
N PHE A 10 -0.86 5.96 6.00
CA PHE A 10 0.52 6.36 6.26
C PHE A 10 0.53 7.86 6.59
N PHE A 11 1.03 8.21 7.77
CA PHE A 11 1.03 9.57 8.29
C PHE A 11 2.43 10.15 8.30
N VAL A 12 2.55 11.40 7.83
CA VAL A 12 3.78 12.19 7.90
C VAL A 12 3.38 13.59 8.37
N HIS A 13 4.01 14.07 9.45
CA HIS A 13 3.71 15.37 10.06
C HIS A 13 2.19 15.60 10.22
N GLU A 14 1.52 14.66 10.90
CA GLU A 14 0.08 14.70 11.24
C GLU A 14 -0.90 14.67 10.05
N ALA A 15 -0.44 14.57 8.81
CA ALA A 15 -1.32 14.32 7.67
C ALA A 15 -1.20 12.90 7.13
N ARG A 16 -2.35 12.33 6.78
CA ARG A 16 -2.46 11.06 6.05
C ARG A 16 -2.03 11.28 4.61
N VAL A 17 -0.80 10.90 4.29
CA VAL A 17 -0.29 11.03 2.92
C VAL A 17 -0.75 9.88 2.02
N LEU A 18 -0.90 8.66 2.56
CA LEU A 18 -1.50 7.53 1.85
C LEU A 18 -2.73 7.02 2.60
N SER A 19 -3.88 7.06 1.91
CA SER A 19 -5.17 6.56 2.38
C SER A 19 -5.47 5.14 1.90
N ARG A 20 -4.72 4.65 0.91
CA ARG A 20 -4.77 3.27 0.44
C ARG A 20 -3.38 2.77 0.10
N TYR A 21 -3.08 1.55 0.52
CA TYR A 21 -1.87 0.83 0.18
C TYR A 21 -2.13 -0.68 0.31
N GLU A 22 -2.51 -1.30 -0.81
CA GLU A 22 -2.87 -2.72 -0.89
C GLU A 22 -2.03 -3.45 -1.94
N TYR A 23 -1.78 -4.73 -1.68
CA TYR A 23 -1.20 -5.67 -2.64
C TYR A 23 -2.27 -6.63 -3.14
N ARG A 24 -2.29 -6.88 -4.45
CA ARG A 24 -3.20 -7.85 -5.09
C ARG A 24 -2.46 -8.72 -6.09
N ILE A 25 -2.89 -9.96 -6.21
CA ILE A 25 -2.53 -10.85 -7.31
C ILE A 25 -3.80 -11.20 -8.08
N ASN A 26 -3.83 -10.91 -9.39
CA ASN A 26 -5.01 -11.09 -10.24
C ASN A 26 -6.28 -10.46 -9.64
N GLU A 27 -6.17 -9.23 -9.12
CA GLU A 27 -7.24 -8.49 -8.41
C GLU A 27 -7.72 -9.11 -7.09
N ILE A 28 -7.15 -10.23 -6.66
CA ILE A 28 -7.47 -10.89 -5.40
C ILE A 28 -6.55 -10.35 -4.30
N ALA A 29 -7.16 -9.97 -3.17
CA ALA A 29 -6.42 -9.56 -1.97
C ALA A 29 -5.64 -10.74 -1.40
N LEU A 30 -4.37 -10.50 -1.06
CA LEU A 30 -3.51 -11.51 -0.46
C LEU A 30 -3.92 -11.80 0.99
N ARG A 31 -3.85 -13.07 1.39
CA ARG A 31 -4.16 -13.50 2.76
C ARG A 31 -2.90 -13.42 3.62
N PRO A 32 -2.91 -12.72 4.76
CA PRO A 32 -1.77 -12.73 5.69
C PRO A 32 -1.67 -14.10 6.37
N ILE A 33 -0.47 -14.67 6.38
CA ILE A 33 -0.15 -15.92 7.09
C ILE A 33 0.64 -15.61 8.36
N ALA A 34 1.62 -14.71 8.26
CA ALA A 34 2.39 -14.24 9.40
C ALA A 34 2.73 -12.76 9.21
N VAL A 35 2.56 -11.96 10.27
CA VAL A 35 2.93 -10.55 10.28
C VAL A 35 3.58 -10.23 11.62
N SER A 36 4.71 -9.53 11.59
CA SER A 36 5.47 -9.23 12.80
C SER A 36 6.21 -7.91 12.72
N SER A 37 6.22 -7.18 13.83
CA SER A 37 7.15 -6.07 14.06
C SER A 37 8.48 -6.67 14.48
N VAL A 38 9.51 -6.50 13.65
CA VAL A 38 10.86 -7.04 13.92
C VAL A 38 11.64 -6.10 14.85
N ARG A 39 11.44 -4.78 14.72
CA ARG A 39 11.99 -3.70 15.55
C ARG A 39 11.01 -2.51 15.53
N GLU A 40 11.28 -1.46 16.32
CA GLU A 40 10.46 -0.25 16.40
C GLU A 40 10.15 0.40 15.03
N HIS A 41 11.03 0.19 14.04
CA HIS A 41 10.94 0.78 12.70
C HIS A 41 10.93 -0.24 11.55
N SER A 42 10.81 -1.53 11.84
CA SER A 42 10.86 -2.57 10.81
C SER A 42 9.75 -3.60 10.97
N PHE A 43 9.15 -3.97 9.86
CA PHE A 43 8.05 -4.92 9.77
C PHE A 43 8.38 -6.01 8.74
N LEU A 44 7.96 -7.23 9.04
CA LEU A 44 8.05 -8.37 8.13
C LEU A 44 6.67 -9.03 8.04
N GLY A 45 6.18 -9.22 6.81
CA GLY A 45 4.91 -9.85 6.54
C GLY A 45 5.02 -10.91 5.45
N TYR A 46 4.31 -12.02 5.65
CA TYR A 46 4.16 -13.10 4.69
C TYR A 46 2.69 -13.20 4.31
N TYR A 47 2.43 -13.12 3.01
CA TYR A 47 1.10 -13.18 2.45
C TYR A 47 1.04 -14.21 1.33
N VAL A 48 -0.10 -14.86 1.14
CA VAL A 48 -0.26 -15.86 0.08
C VAL A 48 -1.54 -15.63 -0.72
N VAL A 49 -1.50 -16.06 -1.98
CA VAL A 49 -2.70 -16.32 -2.78
C VAL A 49 -2.69 -17.77 -3.23
N PHE A 50 -3.86 -18.40 -3.21
CA PHE A 50 -4.03 -19.70 -3.87
C PHE A 50 -4.20 -19.46 -5.38
N PRO A 51 -3.54 -20.23 -6.24
CA PRO A 51 -3.71 -20.11 -7.68
C PRO A 51 -5.19 -20.36 -8.06
N PRO A 52 -5.74 -19.57 -9.00
CA PRO A 52 -7.17 -19.63 -9.35
C PRO A 52 -7.62 -20.98 -9.91
N GLU A 53 -6.69 -21.81 -10.37
CA GLU A 53 -6.92 -23.15 -10.94
C GLU A 53 -7.18 -24.22 -9.88
N ARG A 54 -6.96 -23.93 -8.58
CA ARG A 54 -7.20 -24.89 -7.51
C ARG A 54 -8.68 -24.91 -7.13
N SER A 55 -9.40 -25.94 -7.59
CA SER A 55 -10.73 -26.26 -7.09
C SER A 55 -10.62 -26.57 -5.59
N LEU A 56 -11.39 -25.88 -4.73
CA LEU A 56 -11.45 -26.06 -3.27
C LEU A 56 -11.95 -27.46 -2.83
N THR A 57 -11.97 -28.45 -3.73
CA THR A 57 -12.54 -29.78 -3.55
C THR A 57 -11.53 -30.87 -3.21
N GLU A 58 -10.23 -30.63 -3.37
CA GLU A 58 -9.20 -31.60 -2.97
C GLU A 58 -8.60 -31.17 -1.63
N LYS A 59 -9.32 -31.48 -0.56
CA LYS A 59 -8.73 -31.57 0.78
C LYS A 59 -7.71 -32.70 0.73
N ASP A 60 -6.44 -32.38 0.91
CA ASP A 60 -5.46 -33.42 1.11
C ASP A 60 -5.66 -33.95 2.52
N LEU A 61 -6.13 -35.19 2.64
CA LEU A 61 -6.28 -35.90 3.92
C LEU A 61 -4.90 -36.39 4.39
N GLY A 62 -3.90 -35.51 4.33
CA GLY A 62 -2.52 -35.74 4.72
C GLY A 62 -2.36 -35.67 6.24
N SER A 63 -1.69 -36.66 6.79
CA SER A 63 -1.54 -36.93 8.21
C SER A 63 -0.80 -35.82 8.99
N GLY A 64 -1.54 -34.87 9.56
CA GLY A 64 -1.12 -34.08 10.72
C GLY A 64 -0.03 -33.02 10.49
N GLU A 65 -0.35 -31.79 10.89
CA GLU A 65 0.58 -30.69 11.24
C GLU A 65 1.30 -29.89 10.14
N MET A 66 0.74 -29.80 8.92
CA MET A 66 1.02 -28.65 8.04
C MET A 66 -0.29 -28.18 7.41
N GLU A 67 -0.63 -26.90 7.62
CA GLU A 67 -1.77 -26.30 6.90
C GLU A 67 -1.50 -26.41 5.38
N GLU A 68 -2.53 -26.78 4.60
CA GLU A 68 -2.54 -26.92 3.13
C GLU A 68 -2.04 -25.67 2.35
N VAL A 69 -1.69 -24.61 3.07
CA VAL A 69 -1.12 -23.33 2.62
C VAL A 69 0.32 -23.49 2.09
N SER A 70 1.07 -24.49 2.54
CA SER A 70 2.50 -24.63 2.23
C SER A 70 2.80 -25.25 0.86
N GLU A 71 1.83 -25.92 0.23
CA GLU A 71 2.03 -26.55 -1.07
C GLU A 71 1.03 -25.98 -2.07
N GLN A 72 1.53 -25.38 -3.15
CA GLN A 72 0.77 -24.72 -4.22
C GLN A 72 0.23 -23.31 -3.91
N THR A 73 1.07 -22.40 -3.44
CA THR A 73 0.73 -20.98 -3.32
C THR A 73 1.78 -20.09 -3.99
N VAL A 74 1.38 -18.87 -4.33
CA VAL A 74 2.33 -17.77 -4.57
C VAL A 74 2.43 -16.97 -3.28
N GLU A 75 3.62 -16.88 -2.73
CA GLU A 75 3.92 -16.12 -1.52
C GLU A 75 4.48 -14.75 -1.88
N LEU A 76 4.00 -13.71 -1.19
CA LEU A 76 4.60 -12.39 -1.13
C LEU A 76 5.22 -12.19 0.26
N ARG A 77 6.53 -12.01 0.30
CA ARG A 77 7.26 -11.50 1.46
C ARG A 77 7.39 -9.98 1.34
N VAL A 78 6.99 -9.28 2.40
CA VAL A 78 7.07 -7.82 2.51
C VAL A 78 8.01 -7.47 3.66
N SER A 79 9.17 -6.89 3.32
CA SER A 79 10.08 -6.32 4.31
C SER A 79 9.94 -4.81 4.28
N ARG A 80 9.55 -4.20 5.39
CA ARG A 80 9.24 -2.77 5.47
C ARG A 80 10.11 -2.08 6.50
N TYR A 81 10.60 -0.90 6.15
CA TYR A 81 11.33 0.01 7.04
C TYR A 81 10.72 1.41 7.01
N VAL A 82 10.49 2.00 8.18
CA VAL A 82 9.92 3.35 8.33
C VAL A 82 10.96 4.25 9.01
N GLY A 83 11.42 5.28 8.29
CA GLY A 83 12.39 6.27 8.77
C GLY A 83 12.11 7.64 8.14
N GLY A 84 13.09 8.22 7.43
CA GLY A 84 12.89 9.44 6.61
C GLY A 84 11.98 9.26 5.38
N GLY A 85 11.15 8.22 5.40
CA GLY A 85 10.31 7.72 4.32
C GLY A 85 9.86 6.28 4.62
N LEU A 86 9.09 5.71 3.71
CA LEU A 86 8.69 4.31 3.73
C LEU A 86 9.48 3.57 2.65
N HIS A 87 10.24 2.56 3.05
CA HIS A 87 10.96 1.68 2.15
C HIS A 87 10.43 0.26 2.28
N GLU A 88 10.16 -0.40 1.15
CA GLU A 88 9.67 -1.77 1.12
C GLU A 88 10.39 -2.58 0.06
N ASP A 89 10.82 -3.78 0.46
CA ASP A 89 11.28 -4.84 -0.42
C ASP A 89 10.16 -5.88 -0.55
N LEU A 90 9.78 -6.18 -1.79
CA LEU A 90 8.68 -7.09 -2.14
C LEU A 90 9.25 -8.29 -2.90
N ASP A 91 9.26 -9.46 -2.25
CA ASP A 91 9.73 -10.69 -2.87
C ASP A 91 8.56 -11.64 -3.13
N LEU A 92 8.41 -12.07 -4.39
CA LEU A 92 7.41 -13.05 -4.79
C LEU A 92 8.08 -14.41 -5.01
N THR A 93 7.58 -15.43 -4.32
CA THR A 93 8.05 -16.81 -4.45
C THR A 93 6.92 -17.70 -4.93
N ASN A 94 7.16 -18.43 -6.03
CA ASN A 94 6.22 -19.42 -6.54
C ASN A 94 6.50 -20.78 -5.88
N PHE A 95 5.65 -21.20 -4.94
CA PHE A 95 5.68 -22.54 -4.33
C PHE A 95 4.75 -23.52 -5.04
N THR A 96 4.23 -23.17 -6.22
CA THR A 96 3.58 -24.14 -7.11
C THR A 96 4.63 -24.97 -7.83
N GLN A 97 4.29 -26.20 -8.19
CA GLN A 97 5.16 -27.08 -8.99
C GLN A 97 5.07 -26.77 -10.50
N GLN A 98 4.49 -25.63 -10.89
CA GLN A 98 4.19 -25.28 -12.28
C GLN A 98 4.58 -23.82 -12.59
N GLU A 99 4.84 -23.51 -13.86
CA GLU A 99 5.01 -22.13 -14.30
C GLU A 99 3.71 -21.35 -14.05
N THR A 100 3.78 -20.25 -13.30
CA THR A 100 2.61 -19.44 -12.94
C THR A 100 2.74 -18.04 -13.51
N ARG A 101 1.71 -17.57 -14.22
CA ARG A 101 1.62 -16.19 -14.72
C ARG A 101 0.52 -15.44 -13.97
N PHE A 102 0.85 -14.25 -13.51
CA PHE A 102 -0.10 -13.43 -12.76
C PHE A 102 0.20 -11.94 -12.92
N ARG A 103 -0.83 -11.12 -12.66
CA ARG A 103 -0.68 -9.67 -12.50
C ARG A 103 -0.50 -9.37 -11.02
N PHE A 104 0.61 -8.75 -10.67
CA PHE A 104 0.80 -8.15 -9.37
C PHE A 104 0.43 -6.67 -9.42
N SER A 105 -0.45 -6.24 -8.53
CA SER A 105 -0.94 -4.86 -8.46
C SER A 105 -0.64 -4.27 -7.09
N ILE A 106 -0.10 -3.05 -7.08
CA ILE A 106 0.03 -2.21 -5.88
C ILE A 106 -0.98 -1.09 -6.00
N LEU A 107 -1.99 -1.06 -5.13
CA LEU A 107 -3.07 -0.09 -5.20
C LEU A 107 -2.80 1.02 -4.18
N LEU A 108 -2.67 2.25 -4.69
CA LEU A 108 -2.28 3.43 -3.94
C LEU A 108 -3.35 4.51 -4.07
N ALA A 109 -3.60 5.24 -2.98
CA ALA A 109 -4.38 6.47 -2.98
C ALA A 109 -3.82 7.42 -1.92
N ALA A 110 -3.89 8.71 -2.20
CA ALA A 110 -3.51 9.80 -1.30
C ALA A 110 -4.72 10.71 -1.07
N ASP A 111 -4.81 11.33 0.11
CA ASP A 111 -5.88 12.28 0.43
C ASP A 111 -5.44 13.50 1.25
N PHE A 112 -4.27 13.44 1.89
CA PHE A 112 -3.67 14.51 2.67
C PHE A 112 -4.58 15.04 3.79
N ILE A 113 -5.41 14.17 4.36
CA ILE A 113 -6.29 14.51 5.49
C ILE A 113 -5.46 14.74 6.74
N ASP A 114 -5.68 15.88 7.41
CA ASP A 114 -5.06 16.17 8.70
C ASP A 114 -5.65 15.30 9.83
N HIS A 115 -4.87 14.98 10.86
CA HIS A 115 -5.32 14.17 11.99
C HIS A 115 -6.61 14.70 12.64
N ASN A 116 -6.78 16.02 12.70
CA ASN A 116 -7.99 16.64 13.24
C ASN A 116 -9.22 16.41 12.34
N GLU A 117 -9.02 16.39 11.03
CA GLU A 117 -10.09 16.19 10.03
C GLU A 117 -10.58 14.74 9.97
N LEU A 118 -9.78 13.76 10.40
CA LEU A 118 -10.21 12.36 10.50
C LEU A 118 -11.41 12.20 11.42
N HIS A 119 -11.49 13.02 12.48
CA HIS A 119 -12.52 12.94 13.50
C HIS A 119 -13.62 13.98 13.29
N SER A 120 -13.27 15.17 12.82
CA SER A 120 -14.18 16.32 12.67
C SER A 120 -14.80 16.44 11.28
N GLY A 121 -14.43 15.56 10.34
CA GLY A 121 -14.80 15.65 8.93
C GLY A 121 -13.84 16.52 8.13
N ARG A 122 -13.90 16.40 6.80
CA ARG A 122 -13.05 17.16 5.87
C ARG A 122 -13.36 18.66 5.99
N GLN A 123 -12.35 19.46 6.31
CA GLN A 123 -12.45 20.93 6.40
C GLN A 123 -11.76 21.60 5.21
N GLN A 124 -10.65 21.03 4.76
CA GLN A 124 -9.84 21.53 3.66
C GLN A 124 -10.34 20.94 2.34
N HIS A 125 -10.67 21.80 1.38
CA HIS A 125 -11.03 21.39 0.03
C HIS A 125 -10.00 21.90 -0.96
N GLY A 126 -9.34 20.97 -1.64
CA GLY A 126 -8.26 21.25 -2.57
C GLY A 126 -8.33 20.37 -3.81
N LYS A 127 -7.39 20.60 -4.73
CA LYS A 127 -7.21 19.82 -5.93
C LYS A 127 -6.11 18.79 -5.68
N LEU A 128 -6.47 17.51 -5.82
CA LEU A 128 -5.52 16.40 -5.86
C LEU A 128 -5.26 16.05 -7.33
N ALA A 129 -4.01 16.11 -7.73
CA ALA A 129 -3.53 15.60 -9.00
C ALA A 129 -2.57 14.43 -8.76
N TRP A 130 -2.42 13.58 -9.77
CA TRP A 130 -1.39 12.55 -9.77
C TRP A 130 -0.80 12.38 -11.16
N ASN A 131 0.47 12.04 -11.23
CA ASN A 131 1.17 11.80 -12.48
C ASN A 131 2.22 10.70 -12.34
N TRP A 132 2.43 9.94 -13.42
CA TRP A 132 3.56 9.04 -13.53
C TRP A 132 4.73 9.73 -14.23
N ARG A 133 5.93 9.50 -13.73
CA ARG A 133 7.19 9.89 -14.35
C ARG A 133 8.09 8.68 -14.49
N LYS A 134 8.79 8.59 -15.62
CA LYS A 134 9.82 7.58 -15.88
C LYS A 134 11.19 8.26 -15.79
N ASN A 135 12.05 7.76 -14.91
CA ASN A 135 13.42 8.25 -14.74
C ASN A 135 14.39 7.09 -15.00
N GLU A 136 15.10 7.11 -16.13
CA GLU A 136 16.03 6.06 -16.59
C GLU A 136 15.43 4.63 -16.48
N ASN A 137 15.57 3.99 -15.32
CA ASN A 137 15.12 2.63 -15.00
C ASN A 137 14.04 2.54 -13.91
N ASN A 138 13.59 3.67 -13.38
CA ASN A 138 12.65 3.75 -12.27
C ASN A 138 11.35 4.43 -12.68
N TRP A 139 10.28 4.09 -11.98
CA TRP A 139 8.99 4.76 -12.12
C TRP A 139 8.66 5.51 -10.84
N GLU A 140 8.13 6.72 -10.99
CA GLU A 140 7.71 7.55 -9.88
C GLU A 140 6.25 7.94 -10.08
N LEU A 141 5.40 7.62 -9.12
CA LEU A 141 4.03 8.11 -9.02
C LEU A 141 4.01 9.26 -8.02
N GLU A 142 3.72 10.46 -8.50
CA GLU A 142 3.62 11.66 -7.68
C GLU A 142 2.15 12.00 -7.45
N PHE A 143 1.78 12.17 -6.18
CA PHE A 143 0.52 12.79 -5.77
C PHE A 143 0.81 14.22 -5.31
N ASP A 144 0.04 15.17 -5.83
CA ASP A 144 0.17 16.59 -5.56
C ASP A 144 -1.17 17.17 -5.11
N TYR A 145 -1.20 17.77 -3.91
CA TYR A 145 -2.40 18.34 -3.31
C TYR A 145 -2.21 19.80 -2.98
N VAL A 146 -3.07 20.65 -3.57
CA VAL A 146 -3.11 22.09 -3.32
C VAL A 146 -4.48 22.47 -2.80
N ALA A 147 -4.53 23.07 -1.62
CA ALA A 147 -5.75 23.60 -1.01
C ALA A 147 -5.58 25.06 -0.61
N GLU A 148 -6.68 25.79 -0.61
CA GLU A 148 -6.75 27.14 -0.09
C GLU A 148 -7.91 27.21 0.87
N HIS A 149 -7.71 27.81 2.03
CA HIS A 149 -8.79 28.05 2.97
C HIS A 149 -8.69 29.46 3.52
N GLU A 150 -9.85 30.06 3.68
CA GLU A 150 -9.98 31.29 4.44
C GLU A 150 -9.92 30.94 5.92
N TYR A 151 -9.16 31.72 6.68
CA TYR A 151 -9.13 31.61 8.13
C TYR A 151 -9.58 32.94 8.72
N ASP A 152 -10.22 32.86 9.88
CA ASP A 152 -10.52 33.97 10.75
C ASP A 152 -10.28 33.51 12.19
N CYS A 153 -9.10 33.86 12.70
CA CYS A 153 -8.64 33.42 14.01
C CYS A 153 -8.02 34.61 14.75
N GLN A 154 -8.49 34.85 15.99
CA GLN A 154 -7.93 35.87 16.90
C GLN A 154 -7.92 37.30 16.31
N GLY A 155 -8.88 37.64 15.45
CA GLY A 155 -8.99 38.96 14.83
C GLY A 155 -8.11 39.16 13.60
N GLU A 156 -7.39 38.12 13.17
CA GLU A 156 -6.75 38.07 11.86
C GLU A 156 -7.54 37.17 10.93
N SER A 157 -7.93 37.74 9.79
CA SER A 157 -8.52 37.01 8.69
C SER A 157 -7.62 37.06 7.46
N GLY A 158 -7.59 35.97 6.70
CA GLY A 158 -6.73 35.85 5.54
C GLY A 158 -7.00 34.58 4.75
N ARG A 159 -6.25 34.42 3.65
CA ARG A 159 -6.26 33.20 2.82
C ARG A 159 -4.95 32.48 3.01
N ALA A 160 -5.02 31.27 3.55
CA ALA A 160 -3.89 30.37 3.66
C ALA A 160 -3.91 29.37 2.50
N SER A 161 -2.75 29.14 1.89
CA SER A 161 -2.53 28.09 0.90
C SER A 161 -1.74 26.95 1.51
N LEU A 162 -2.17 25.72 1.28
CA LEU A 162 -1.49 24.50 1.66
C LEU A 162 -1.08 23.74 0.40
N HIS A 163 0.18 23.34 0.32
CA HIS A 163 0.70 22.49 -0.73
C HIS A 163 1.39 21.28 -0.10
N ARG A 164 0.92 20.07 -0.40
CA ARG A 164 1.50 18.81 0.08
C ARG A 164 1.65 17.85 -1.09
N GLY A 165 2.70 17.04 -1.07
CA GLY A 165 2.94 16.02 -2.08
C GLY A 165 3.58 14.77 -1.50
N VAL A 166 3.40 13.65 -2.19
CA VAL A 166 4.10 12.39 -1.89
C VAL A 166 4.48 11.71 -3.19
N ALA A 167 5.72 11.22 -3.27
CA ALA A 167 6.23 10.46 -4.40
C ALA A 167 6.45 9.00 -3.99
N VAL A 168 5.93 8.08 -4.79
CA VAL A 168 6.17 6.63 -4.66
C VAL A 168 7.07 6.19 -5.78
N ARG A 169 8.27 5.70 -5.42
CA ARG A 169 9.26 5.23 -6.38
C ARG A 169 9.26 3.71 -6.43
N ILE A 170 9.10 3.19 -7.64
CA ILE A 170 9.24 1.76 -7.94
C ILE A 170 10.62 1.56 -8.54
N LEU A 171 11.47 0.84 -7.80
CA LEU A 171 12.82 0.49 -8.18
C LEU A 171 12.84 -0.96 -8.66
N ASN A 172 13.71 -1.28 -9.63
CA ASN A 172 13.96 -2.65 -10.08
C ASN A 172 12.70 -3.42 -10.56
N SER A 173 11.75 -2.72 -11.18
CA SER A 173 10.57 -3.40 -11.76
C SER A 173 10.95 -4.18 -13.02
N SER A 174 10.46 -5.41 -13.13
CA SER A 174 10.58 -6.24 -14.34
C SER A 174 9.55 -5.90 -15.42
N SER A 175 8.57 -5.03 -15.12
CA SER A 175 7.58 -4.52 -16.06
C SER A 175 7.28 -3.04 -15.86
N GLU A 176 6.68 -2.40 -16.86
CA GLU A 176 6.14 -1.04 -16.68
C GLU A 176 4.88 -1.09 -15.78
N PRO A 177 4.67 -0.10 -14.89
CA PRO A 177 3.42 0.07 -14.15
C PRO A 177 2.27 0.31 -15.13
N GLY A 178 1.10 -0.28 -14.83
CA GLY A 178 -0.11 -0.18 -15.65
C GLY A 178 -1.31 0.37 -14.89
#